data_AF-A0A945S684-F1
#
_entry.id   AF-A0A945S684-F1
#
_cell.length_a   1.000
_cell.length_b   1.000
_cell.length_c   1.000
_cell.angle_alpha   90.00
_cell.angle_beta   90.00
_cell.angle_gamma   90.00
#
_symmetry.space_group_name_H-M   'P 1'
#
loop_
_entity.id
_entity.type
_entity.pdbx_description
1 polymer ?
#
loop_
_entity_poly.entity_id
_entity_poly.type
_entity_poly.pdbx_seq_one_letter_code
_entity_poly.pdbx_strand_id
1 'polypeptide(L)'
;MNTSAQERGPIARATAYTIYDVGTLGGNSSYALAINNRGRVVGHTMNLAGVARAFLWSSSVAMQDLGSLEGTTSSAWGINDLGQVVGKTMYGDPNKRQVAFIWTASEGMQSIDEWTGSSDAFAVNDAGYVVGRGYHAEYSDNHAFVWMSGVGMAHLGPADPRPSESGLWALNRFGKAAGYTHSPEGYGRAVCIHVRTDRLSFLGTLGGSTSKATGINDLGQVVGYSSTSNGATRGFLWTVEHGMQDLGVLPGFIESSASDINNSGHIVGSMLTGSRGSRRAVLWDGDRVATDLNTFLPLETDWDYLSVARDLNDFGAIVGMGHKNGEQRGFVMLPTDAPSDTDMDGIPDAWEVSRGLTVGVDDAGLDPDSDGLTNRDEFAAGTMPFDGDTDNDSMPDGWEMLNSLDALTNSSGDDPDGDGATNLEEYTYGLDPQLDEGQLQILTLLQGWNLIGAKVTCLRPAASAIPGRIWGWDGSAYFAADGAAPAADWHIPGKLISGHGYWLYSTAATVIVLEASQ
;
A
#
# COMPACT_ATOMS: atom_id res chain seq x y z
N MET A 1 9.27 1.28 29.91
CA MET A 1 10.10 2.49 29.70
C MET A 1 10.35 2.59 28.21
N ASN A 2 9.95 3.72 27.62
CA ASN A 2 10.19 4.22 26.26
C ASN A 2 10.83 3.27 25.23
N THR A 3 10.04 2.83 24.26
CA THR A 3 10.47 2.85 22.86
C THR A 3 9.82 4.09 22.25
N SER A 4 10.54 5.21 22.33
CA SER A 4 10.22 6.40 21.54
C SER A 4 10.27 6.00 20.07
N ALA A 5 9.14 6.07 19.37
CA ALA A 5 9.14 6.28 17.94
C ALA A 5 10.04 7.50 17.72
N GLN A 6 11.23 7.27 17.20
CA GLN A 6 12.15 8.33 16.85
C GLN A 6 11.46 9.05 15.69
N GLU A 7 10.83 10.20 15.95
CA GLU A 7 10.28 11.07 14.91
C GLU A 7 11.40 11.30 13.89
N ARG A 8 11.28 10.65 12.72
CA ARG A 8 12.29 10.75 11.67
C ARG A 8 12.28 12.17 11.13
N GLY A 9 13.48 12.71 10.95
CA GLY A 9 13.69 14.03 10.39
C GLY A 9 13.18 14.13 8.95
N PRO A 10 13.12 15.34 8.39
CA PRO A 10 12.63 15.57 7.04
C PRO A 10 13.43 14.75 6.01
N ILE A 11 12.74 14.04 5.12
CA ILE A 11 13.35 13.39 3.96
C ILE A 11 13.77 14.43 2.93
N ALA A 12 14.87 14.14 2.22
CA ALA A 12 15.32 14.98 1.12
C ALA A 12 14.35 14.90 -0.06
N ARG A 13 14.34 15.94 -0.89
CA ARG A 13 13.54 15.97 -2.12
C ARG A 13 14.10 14.97 -3.14
N ALA A 14 13.22 14.18 -3.74
CA ALA A 14 13.57 13.31 -4.87
C ALA A 14 14.01 14.12 -6.11
N THR A 15 15.02 13.60 -6.78
CA THR A 15 15.63 14.08 -8.03
C THR A 15 15.24 13.24 -9.26
N ALA A 16 14.63 12.07 -9.07
CA ALA A 16 14.09 11.23 -10.12
C ALA A 16 12.80 10.54 -9.69
N TYR A 17 11.95 10.23 -10.68
CA TYR A 17 10.67 9.55 -10.49
C TYR A 17 10.40 8.52 -11.58
N THR A 18 9.77 7.40 -11.21
CA THR A 18 9.03 6.53 -12.15
C THR A 18 7.57 6.97 -12.13
N ILE A 19 6.93 6.98 -13.30
CA ILE A 19 5.52 7.29 -13.43
C ILE A 19 4.70 6.06 -13.82
N TYR A 20 3.60 5.86 -13.11
CA TYR A 20 2.61 4.81 -13.37
C TYR A 20 1.28 5.44 -13.79
N ASP A 21 0.62 4.81 -14.76
CA ASP A 21 -0.77 5.09 -15.11
C ASP A 21 -1.67 4.23 -14.22
N VAL A 22 -2.57 4.87 -13.49
CA VAL A 22 -3.51 4.18 -12.60
C VAL A 22 -4.52 3.36 -13.43
N GLY A 23 -4.72 3.69 -14.71
CA GLY A 23 -5.68 3.04 -15.59
C GLY A 23 -7.11 3.52 -15.37
N THR A 24 -8.09 2.75 -15.86
CA THR A 24 -9.53 3.03 -15.73
C THR A 24 -10.32 1.73 -15.53
N LEU A 25 -11.57 1.82 -15.09
CA LEU A 25 -12.53 0.69 -15.08
C LEU A 25 -13.21 0.49 -16.46
N GLY A 26 -12.43 0.57 -17.53
CA GLY A 26 -12.89 0.44 -18.92
C GLY A 26 -13.54 1.70 -19.52
N GLY A 27 -13.62 2.81 -18.77
CA GLY A 27 -14.00 4.11 -19.30
C GLY A 27 -12.81 4.93 -19.82
N ASN A 28 -13.06 6.19 -20.17
CA ASN A 28 -12.09 7.07 -20.85
C ASN A 28 -11.36 8.06 -19.93
N SER A 29 -11.60 8.02 -18.62
CA SER A 29 -10.95 8.95 -17.69
C SER A 29 -10.81 8.41 -16.28
N SER A 30 -9.72 8.79 -15.62
CA SER A 30 -9.46 8.54 -14.20
C SER A 30 -8.76 9.73 -13.55
N TYR A 31 -8.94 9.85 -12.24
CA TYR A 31 -8.40 10.90 -11.39
C TYR A 31 -7.94 10.28 -10.08
N ALA A 32 -6.63 10.30 -9.83
CA ALA A 32 -6.07 9.97 -8.52
C ALA A 32 -6.13 11.23 -7.64
N LEU A 33 -6.77 11.10 -6.48
CA LEU A 33 -7.10 12.24 -5.61
C LEU A 33 -6.40 12.18 -4.25
N ALA A 34 -6.13 10.99 -3.72
CA ALA A 34 -5.40 10.83 -2.47
C ALA A 34 -4.52 9.56 -2.47
N ILE A 35 -3.45 9.58 -1.68
CA ILE A 35 -2.51 8.48 -1.47
C ILE A 35 -2.16 8.38 0.02
N ASN A 36 -2.07 7.17 0.56
CA ASN A 36 -1.60 6.95 1.92
C ASN A 36 -0.10 6.54 1.95
N ASN A 37 0.48 6.43 3.14
CA ASN A 37 1.89 6.06 3.30
C ASN A 37 2.16 4.59 2.90
N ARG A 38 1.12 3.76 2.79
CA ARG A 38 1.22 2.39 2.25
C ARG A 38 1.15 2.32 0.72
N GLY A 39 1.22 3.46 0.03
CA GLY A 39 1.19 3.53 -1.44
C GLY A 39 -0.17 3.22 -2.07
N ARG A 40 -1.25 3.15 -1.26
CA ARG A 40 -2.61 2.94 -1.77
C ARG A 40 -3.21 4.24 -2.22
N VAL A 41 -3.79 4.23 -3.42
CA VAL A 41 -4.31 5.40 -4.11
C VAL A 41 -5.83 5.28 -4.25
N VAL A 42 -6.53 6.38 -3.98
CA VAL A 42 -7.96 6.48 -4.18
C VAL A 42 -8.32 7.67 -5.06
N GLY A 43 -9.50 7.59 -5.65
CA GLY A 43 -10.01 8.67 -6.48
C GLY A 43 -11.32 8.31 -7.15
N HIS A 44 -11.48 8.75 -8.40
CA HIS A 44 -12.61 8.32 -9.22
C HIS A 44 -12.22 8.05 -10.67
N THR A 45 -12.96 7.16 -11.32
CA THR A 45 -12.77 6.76 -12.71
C THR A 45 -14.11 6.62 -13.40
N MET A 46 -14.16 6.83 -14.71
CA MET A 46 -15.30 6.41 -15.51
C MET A 46 -15.19 4.91 -15.79
N ASN A 47 -16.31 4.21 -15.65
CA ASN A 47 -16.45 2.84 -16.12
C ASN A 47 -16.92 2.80 -17.59
N LEU A 48 -17.04 1.59 -18.16
CA LEU A 48 -17.48 1.39 -19.55
C LEU A 48 -18.87 2.01 -19.87
N ALA A 49 -19.73 2.16 -18.86
CA ALA A 49 -21.04 2.81 -19.00
C ALA A 49 -20.98 4.35 -18.90
N GLY A 50 -19.78 4.95 -18.76
CA GLY A 50 -19.59 6.38 -18.57
C GLY A 50 -19.99 6.88 -17.18
N VAL A 51 -20.04 5.99 -16.19
CA VAL A 51 -20.45 6.29 -14.82
C VAL A 51 -19.21 6.42 -13.93
N ALA A 52 -19.13 7.51 -13.16
CA ALA A 52 -18.03 7.74 -12.23
C ALA A 52 -18.10 6.80 -11.03
N ARG A 53 -16.99 6.11 -10.73
CA ARG A 53 -16.83 5.15 -9.64
C ARG A 53 -15.64 5.52 -8.77
N ALA A 54 -15.81 5.45 -7.47
CA ALA A 54 -14.71 5.49 -6.52
C ALA A 54 -13.86 4.24 -6.69
N PHE A 55 -12.54 4.39 -6.63
CA PHE A 55 -11.61 3.26 -6.73
C PHE A 55 -10.59 3.25 -5.61
N LEU A 56 -10.00 2.06 -5.40
CA LEU A 56 -8.76 1.83 -4.67
C LEU A 56 -7.75 1.13 -5.59
N TRP A 57 -6.49 1.52 -5.56
CA TRP A 57 -5.42 1.00 -6.41
C TRP A 57 -4.09 0.94 -5.66
N SER A 58 -3.21 0.00 -6.01
CA SER A 58 -1.79 0.02 -5.65
C SER A 58 -0.95 -0.47 -6.84
N SER A 59 0.38 -0.35 -6.76
CA SER A 59 1.29 -0.91 -7.78
C SER A 59 1.20 -2.43 -7.90
N SER A 60 0.84 -3.11 -6.80
CA SER A 60 0.71 -4.57 -6.72
C SER A 60 -0.71 -5.09 -6.99
N VAL A 61 -1.74 -4.23 -6.95
CA VAL A 61 -3.14 -4.65 -7.07
C VAL A 61 -3.86 -3.79 -8.10
N ALA A 62 -4.52 -4.46 -9.05
CA ALA A 62 -5.34 -3.81 -10.06
C ALA A 62 -6.43 -2.92 -9.43
N MET A 63 -6.89 -1.92 -10.19
CA MET A 63 -7.91 -0.97 -9.73
C MET A 63 -9.19 -1.69 -9.29
N GLN A 64 -9.55 -1.53 -8.02
CA GLN A 64 -10.78 -2.04 -7.41
C GLN A 64 -11.88 -0.97 -7.44
N ASP A 65 -13.06 -1.33 -7.94
CA ASP A 65 -14.28 -0.51 -7.78
C ASP A 65 -14.81 -0.63 -6.34
N LEU A 66 -15.01 0.51 -5.66
CA LEU A 66 -15.54 0.55 -4.29
C LEU A 66 -17.07 0.51 -4.22
N GLY A 67 -17.75 0.58 -5.38
CA GLY A 67 -19.21 0.55 -5.49
C GLY A 67 -19.87 1.90 -5.20
N SER A 68 -21.17 1.88 -4.94
CA SER A 68 -22.00 3.01 -4.50
C SER A 68 -23.10 2.53 -3.55
N LEU A 69 -23.60 3.40 -2.67
CA LEU A 69 -24.57 3.03 -1.65
C LEU A 69 -25.99 2.81 -2.19
N GLU A 70 -26.49 3.76 -2.99
CA GLU A 70 -27.83 3.68 -3.59
C GLU A 70 -27.95 4.49 -4.91
N GLY A 71 -26.95 5.32 -5.23
CA GLY A 71 -26.93 6.13 -6.44
C GLY A 71 -26.05 5.57 -7.55
N THR A 72 -25.99 6.32 -8.64
CA THR A 72 -25.26 5.91 -9.85
C THR A 72 -23.77 6.13 -9.73
N THR A 73 -23.30 7.18 -9.05
CA THR A 73 -21.87 7.55 -9.03
C THR A 73 -21.27 7.62 -7.63
N SER A 74 -19.97 7.39 -7.54
CA SER A 74 -19.17 7.55 -6.31
C SER A 74 -17.82 8.20 -6.61
N SER A 75 -17.22 8.83 -5.61
CA SER A 75 -15.87 9.40 -5.68
C SER A 75 -15.21 9.37 -4.31
N ALA A 76 -14.02 8.78 -4.22
CA ALA A 76 -13.19 8.80 -3.03
C ALA A 76 -12.27 10.03 -3.04
N TRP A 77 -12.12 10.66 -1.88
CA TRP A 77 -11.37 11.92 -1.71
C TRP A 77 -10.26 11.83 -0.67
N GLY A 78 -10.35 10.91 0.29
CA GLY A 78 -9.33 10.72 1.30
C GLY A 78 -9.18 9.25 1.69
N ILE A 79 -7.99 8.88 2.11
CA ILE A 79 -7.62 7.55 2.61
C ILE A 79 -6.64 7.74 3.78
N ASN A 80 -6.78 6.94 4.84
CA ASN A 80 -5.79 6.89 5.93
C ASN A 80 -4.88 5.66 5.81
N ASP A 81 -3.87 5.55 6.69
CA ASP A 81 -2.93 4.43 6.64
C ASP A 81 -3.60 3.12 7.05
N LEU A 82 -4.66 3.16 7.86
CA LEU A 82 -5.51 2.00 8.14
C LEU A 82 -6.34 1.49 6.93
N GLY A 83 -6.34 2.21 5.80
CA GLY A 83 -7.06 1.83 4.58
C GLY A 83 -8.56 2.15 4.61
N GLN A 84 -8.99 3.01 5.54
CA GLN A 84 -10.34 3.56 5.52
C GLN A 84 -10.42 4.65 4.46
N VAL A 85 -11.42 4.58 3.59
CA VAL A 85 -11.59 5.51 2.47
C VAL A 85 -12.83 6.35 2.68
N VAL A 86 -12.74 7.65 2.49
CA VAL A 86 -13.88 8.57 2.59
C VAL A 86 -14.12 9.31 1.29
N GLY A 87 -15.36 9.74 1.10
CA GLY A 87 -15.72 10.48 -0.08
C GLY A 87 -17.21 10.77 -0.13
N LYS A 88 -17.75 10.74 -1.34
CA LYS A 88 -19.17 10.97 -1.59
C LYS A 88 -19.73 10.04 -2.63
N THR A 89 -21.00 9.72 -2.48
CA THR A 89 -21.79 8.97 -3.46
C THR A 89 -23.07 9.75 -3.74
N MET A 90 -23.50 9.72 -5.00
CA MET A 90 -24.86 10.15 -5.30
C MET A 90 -25.82 9.26 -4.53
N TYR A 91 -26.91 9.86 -4.08
CA TYR A 91 -27.95 9.22 -3.30
C TYR A 91 -29.27 9.50 -4.02
N GLY A 92 -30.10 8.48 -4.22
CA GLY A 92 -31.26 8.53 -5.11
C GLY A 92 -32.41 9.45 -4.66
N ASP A 93 -32.18 10.31 -3.66
CA ASP A 93 -33.16 11.21 -3.07
C ASP A 93 -33.14 12.60 -3.74
N PRO A 94 -34.31 13.14 -4.17
CA PRO A 94 -34.41 14.49 -4.77
C PRO A 94 -33.92 15.65 -3.90
N ASN A 95 -34.02 15.54 -2.58
CA ASN A 95 -33.63 16.55 -1.59
C ASN A 95 -32.22 16.30 -1.01
N LYS A 96 -31.70 15.07 -1.16
CA LYS A 96 -30.39 14.65 -0.67
C LYS A 96 -29.60 14.04 -1.83
N ARG A 97 -29.10 14.90 -2.73
CA ARG A 97 -28.44 14.48 -3.97
C ARG A 97 -27.20 13.63 -3.77
N GLN A 98 -26.42 13.89 -2.71
CA GLN A 98 -25.20 13.13 -2.41
C GLN A 98 -25.02 12.99 -0.90
N VAL A 99 -24.41 11.88 -0.49
CA VAL A 99 -24.07 11.58 0.91
C VAL A 99 -22.59 11.26 1.04
N ALA A 100 -22.02 11.72 2.15
CA ALA A 100 -20.69 11.34 2.58
C ALA A 100 -20.66 9.86 2.96
N PHE A 101 -19.58 9.17 2.61
CA PHE A 101 -19.38 7.77 2.97
C PHE A 101 -18.04 7.55 3.66
N ILE A 102 -17.98 6.43 4.40
CA ILE A 102 -16.74 5.74 4.76
C ILE A 102 -16.79 4.33 4.13
N TRP A 103 -15.66 3.84 3.66
CA TRP A 103 -15.50 2.50 3.10
C TRP A 103 -14.36 1.78 3.83
N THR A 104 -14.59 0.50 4.13
CA THR A 104 -13.55 -0.41 4.63
C THR A 104 -13.62 -1.72 3.85
N ALA A 105 -12.50 -2.46 3.80
CA ALA A 105 -12.47 -3.75 3.11
C ALA A 105 -13.45 -4.77 3.71
N SER A 106 -13.69 -4.71 5.03
CA SER A 106 -14.55 -5.66 5.75
C SER A 106 -16.04 -5.30 5.67
N GLU A 107 -16.39 -4.02 5.58
CA GLU A 107 -17.78 -3.57 5.69
C GLU A 107 -18.33 -2.95 4.38
N GLY A 108 -17.46 -2.75 3.39
CA GLY A 108 -17.83 -2.05 2.16
C GLY A 108 -18.15 -0.57 2.42
N MET A 109 -18.88 0.04 1.50
CA MET A 109 -19.27 1.44 1.59
C MET A 109 -20.42 1.60 2.59
N GLN A 110 -20.35 2.60 3.46
CA GLN A 110 -21.36 2.97 4.45
C GLN A 110 -21.61 4.48 4.44
N SER A 111 -22.87 4.89 4.54
CA SER A 111 -23.21 6.32 4.71
C SER A 111 -22.81 6.76 6.11
N ILE A 112 -22.15 7.91 6.21
CA ILE A 112 -21.89 8.59 7.50
C ILE A 112 -22.78 9.83 7.68
N ASP A 113 -23.69 10.07 6.74
CA ASP A 113 -24.51 11.25 6.71
C ASP A 113 -25.68 11.17 7.70
N GLU A 114 -25.67 12.09 8.68
CA GLU A 114 -26.70 12.23 9.71
C GLU A 114 -27.53 13.52 9.56
N TRP A 115 -27.23 14.37 8.55
CA TRP A 115 -27.94 15.63 8.32
C TRP A 115 -28.98 15.49 7.20
N THR A 116 -29.87 16.48 7.11
CA THR A 116 -31.04 16.42 6.21
C THR A 116 -30.73 16.80 4.77
N GLY A 117 -29.60 17.47 4.51
CA GLY A 117 -29.17 17.82 3.15
C GLY A 117 -27.91 17.09 2.74
N SER A 118 -27.32 17.49 1.61
CA SER A 118 -26.17 16.80 1.02
C SER A 118 -24.90 16.96 1.86
N SER A 119 -24.03 15.95 1.84
CA SER A 119 -22.73 15.97 2.51
C SER A 119 -21.60 15.45 1.63
N ASP A 120 -20.38 15.94 1.90
CA ASP A 120 -19.13 15.53 1.29
C ASP A 120 -18.11 15.25 2.42
N ALA A 121 -17.47 14.07 2.44
CA ALA A 121 -16.27 13.84 3.25
C ALA A 121 -15.02 13.99 2.38
N PHE A 122 -13.97 14.64 2.93
CA PHE A 122 -12.76 14.96 2.19
C PHE A 122 -11.49 14.33 2.78
N ALA A 123 -11.40 14.22 4.11
CA ALA A 123 -10.22 13.65 4.76
C ALA A 123 -10.60 12.77 5.95
N VAL A 124 -9.75 11.78 6.22
CA VAL A 124 -9.83 10.87 7.34
C VAL A 124 -8.42 10.65 7.91
N ASN A 125 -8.28 10.55 9.23
CA ASN A 125 -6.99 10.21 9.87
C ASN A 125 -7.05 8.85 10.56
N ASP A 126 -5.91 8.33 11.02
CA ASP A 126 -5.82 7.00 11.66
C ASP A 126 -6.49 6.92 13.03
N ALA A 127 -6.80 8.07 13.64
CA ALA A 127 -7.65 8.11 14.83
C ALA A 127 -9.14 7.91 14.50
N GLY A 128 -9.52 7.82 13.22
CA GLY A 128 -10.89 7.59 12.75
C GLY A 128 -11.75 8.85 12.68
N TYR A 129 -11.16 10.04 12.78
CA TYR A 129 -11.89 11.29 12.53
C TYR A 129 -12.04 11.50 11.03
N VAL A 130 -13.24 11.83 10.60
CA VAL A 130 -13.56 12.24 9.24
C VAL A 130 -13.96 13.71 9.26
N VAL A 131 -13.45 14.50 8.32
CA VAL A 131 -13.87 15.90 8.15
C VAL A 131 -14.41 16.14 6.75
N GLY A 132 -15.30 17.12 6.66
CA GLY A 132 -15.99 17.41 5.42
C GLY A 132 -16.80 18.70 5.45
N ARG A 133 -17.81 18.75 4.60
CA ARG A 133 -18.87 19.77 4.64
C ARG A 133 -20.23 19.13 4.39
N GLY A 134 -21.27 19.68 5.00
CA GLY A 134 -22.64 19.23 4.76
C GLY A 134 -23.66 20.34 4.96
N TYR A 135 -24.80 20.21 4.29
CA TYR A 135 -25.90 21.14 4.46
C TYR A 135 -26.49 21.01 5.87
N HIS A 136 -26.45 22.09 6.62
CA HIS A 136 -26.95 22.13 7.99
C HIS A 136 -28.23 22.97 8.05
N ALA A 137 -29.36 22.32 8.36
CA ALA A 137 -30.69 22.93 8.26
C ALA A 137 -30.85 24.21 9.10
N GLU A 138 -30.23 24.27 10.29
CA GLU A 138 -30.29 25.45 11.17
C GLU A 138 -29.67 26.70 10.52
N TYR A 139 -28.64 26.51 9.69
CA TYR A 139 -27.92 27.60 9.04
C TYR A 139 -28.37 27.81 7.59
N SER A 140 -29.08 26.84 7.01
CA SER A 140 -29.54 26.86 5.62
C SER A 140 -28.39 26.98 4.60
N ASP A 141 -27.20 26.49 4.94
CA ASP A 141 -26.02 26.46 4.07
C ASP A 141 -25.10 25.28 4.43
N ASN A 142 -24.00 25.10 3.70
CA ASN A 142 -22.99 24.07 3.95
C ASN A 142 -22.01 24.50 5.04
N HIS A 143 -21.83 23.64 6.04
CA HIS A 143 -20.90 23.84 7.13
C HIS A 143 -19.92 22.69 7.27
N ALA A 144 -18.74 23.03 7.77
CA ALA A 144 -17.76 22.05 8.17
C ALA A 144 -18.32 21.10 9.23
N PHE A 145 -17.97 19.83 9.13
CA PHE A 145 -18.28 18.84 10.14
C PHE A 145 -17.05 18.01 10.51
N VAL A 146 -17.12 17.40 11.68
CA VAL A 146 -16.33 16.21 12.05
C VAL A 146 -17.28 15.06 12.31
N TRP A 147 -16.89 13.86 11.90
CA TRP A 147 -17.58 12.62 12.20
C TRP A 147 -16.60 11.61 12.79
N MET A 148 -17.10 10.74 13.67
CA MET A 148 -16.38 9.59 14.19
C MET A 148 -17.36 8.45 14.47
N SER A 149 -16.97 7.22 14.14
CA SER A 149 -17.78 6.03 14.39
C SER A 149 -18.17 5.91 15.87
N GLY A 150 -19.44 5.63 16.14
CA GLY A 150 -20.00 5.55 17.50
C GLY A 150 -20.25 6.89 18.19
N VAL A 151 -19.80 8.01 17.62
CA VAL A 151 -20.07 9.37 18.12
C VAL A 151 -21.05 10.12 17.22
N GLY A 152 -20.86 10.01 15.89
CA GLY A 152 -21.69 10.65 14.88
C GLY A 152 -21.14 12.00 14.38
N MET A 153 -21.97 12.73 13.64
CA MET A 153 -21.61 13.95 12.93
C MET A 153 -21.84 15.21 13.78
N ALA A 154 -20.81 16.03 13.95
CA ALA A 154 -20.85 17.29 14.68
C ALA A 154 -20.42 18.46 13.79
N HIS A 155 -21.10 19.59 13.95
CA HIS A 155 -20.73 20.86 13.31
C HIS A 155 -19.38 21.38 13.87
N LEU A 156 -18.60 22.04 13.02
CA LEU A 156 -17.33 22.69 13.37
C LEU A 156 -17.32 24.16 12.93
N GLY A 157 -16.79 25.03 13.79
CA GLY A 157 -16.64 26.47 13.59
C GLY A 157 -17.59 27.32 14.44
N PRO A 158 -17.38 28.65 14.47
CA PRO A 158 -18.12 29.54 15.35
C PRO A 158 -19.62 29.54 15.04
N ALA A 159 -20.44 29.47 16.09
CA ALA A 159 -21.89 29.60 15.99
C ALA A 159 -22.36 31.03 15.62
N ASP A 160 -21.53 32.05 15.89
CA ASP A 160 -21.85 33.48 15.73
C ASP A 160 -20.57 34.31 15.47
N PRO A 161 -20.53 35.25 14.49
CA PRO A 161 -21.54 35.50 13.44
C PRO A 161 -21.73 34.30 12.53
N ARG A 162 -22.99 34.08 12.10
CA ARG A 162 -23.38 32.99 11.18
C ARG A 162 -22.39 32.95 10.00
N PRO A 163 -21.49 31.97 9.90
CA PRO A 163 -20.64 31.86 8.74
C PRO A 163 -21.54 31.51 7.54
N SER A 164 -21.35 32.17 6.41
CA SER A 164 -22.18 31.93 5.24
C SER A 164 -21.95 30.52 4.67
N GLU A 165 -20.70 30.04 4.61
CA GLU A 165 -20.41 28.65 4.23
C GLU A 165 -19.02 28.26 4.76
N SER A 166 -18.82 26.99 5.16
CA SER A 166 -17.51 26.46 5.56
C SER A 166 -17.30 25.00 5.13
N GLY A 167 -16.03 24.59 5.04
CA GLY A 167 -15.66 23.21 4.74
C GLY A 167 -14.20 22.94 5.06
N LEU A 168 -13.93 21.70 5.49
CA LEU A 168 -12.58 21.21 5.80
C LEU A 168 -12.15 20.20 4.73
N TRP A 169 -10.92 20.33 4.24
CA TRP A 169 -10.39 19.55 3.12
C TRP A 169 -9.25 18.62 3.52
N ALA A 170 -8.47 18.99 4.54
CA ALA A 170 -7.35 18.19 5.02
C ALA A 170 -7.37 18.07 6.55
N LEU A 171 -6.79 16.98 7.04
CA LEU A 171 -6.79 16.60 8.45
C LEU A 171 -5.48 15.89 8.78
N ASN A 172 -4.76 16.38 9.79
CA ASN A 172 -3.52 15.76 10.22
C ASN A 172 -3.74 14.69 11.31
N ARG A 173 -2.69 13.96 11.70
CA ARG A 173 -2.75 12.85 12.66
C ARG A 173 -3.24 13.29 14.05
N PHE A 174 -3.01 14.56 14.40
CA PHE A 174 -3.35 15.13 15.70
C PHE A 174 -4.77 15.72 15.77
N GLY A 175 -5.56 15.62 14.70
CA GLY A 175 -6.92 16.16 14.67
C GLY A 175 -6.98 17.67 14.40
N LYS A 176 -5.93 18.24 13.79
CA LYS A 176 -5.93 19.60 13.28
C LYS A 176 -6.32 19.55 11.80
N ALA A 177 -7.41 20.22 11.46
CA ALA A 177 -7.97 20.26 10.12
C ALA A 177 -7.77 21.63 9.46
N ALA A 178 -7.64 21.64 8.13
CA ALA A 178 -7.50 22.84 7.34
C ALA A 178 -8.58 22.93 6.26
N GLY A 179 -9.00 24.15 5.94
CA GLY A 179 -10.04 24.37 4.94
C GLY A 179 -10.38 25.84 4.74
N TYR A 180 -11.67 26.15 4.63
CA TYR A 180 -12.17 27.50 4.43
C TYR A 180 -13.43 27.82 5.23
N THR A 181 -13.64 29.10 5.46
CA THR A 181 -14.91 29.70 5.85
C THR A 181 -15.15 30.96 5.04
N HIS A 182 -16.39 31.33 4.78
CA HIS A 182 -16.71 32.60 4.13
C HIS A 182 -16.90 33.70 5.16
N SER A 183 -16.31 34.86 4.88
CA SER A 183 -16.56 36.08 5.64
C SER A 183 -18.00 36.55 5.42
N PRO A 184 -18.53 37.46 6.27
CA PRO A 184 -19.86 38.04 6.08
C PRO A 184 -20.04 38.71 4.70
N GLU A 185 -18.96 39.19 4.08
CA GLU A 185 -18.96 39.77 2.73
C GLU A 185 -18.91 38.71 1.60
N GLY A 186 -18.93 37.42 1.94
CA GLY A 186 -18.94 36.30 0.99
C GLY A 186 -17.56 35.89 0.46
N TYR A 187 -16.47 36.33 1.09
CA TYR A 187 -15.12 35.96 0.66
C TYR A 187 -14.58 34.75 1.43
N GLY A 188 -14.09 33.74 0.71
CA GLY A 188 -13.40 32.60 1.33
C GLY A 188 -12.13 33.02 2.09
N ARG A 189 -11.97 32.50 3.30
CA ARG A 189 -10.82 32.67 4.20
C ARG A 189 -10.26 31.31 4.55
N ALA A 190 -8.96 31.13 4.36
CA ALA A 190 -8.25 29.95 4.81
C ALA A 190 -8.28 29.88 6.34
N VAL A 191 -8.66 28.73 6.86
CA VAL A 191 -8.76 28.46 8.30
C VAL A 191 -8.08 27.16 8.66
N CYS A 192 -7.74 27.07 9.94
CA CYS A 192 -7.38 25.83 10.58
C CYS A 192 -8.18 25.67 11.87
N ILE A 193 -8.61 24.45 12.18
CA ILE A 193 -9.42 24.14 13.37
C ILE A 193 -8.99 22.83 14.01
N HIS A 194 -9.03 22.75 15.34
CA HIS A 194 -8.77 21.50 16.04
C HIS A 194 -10.09 20.78 16.34
N VAL A 195 -10.32 19.61 15.72
CA VAL A 195 -11.65 18.98 15.65
C VAL A 195 -12.24 18.58 17.01
N ARG A 196 -11.41 18.35 18.02
CA ARG A 196 -11.88 18.05 19.40
C ARG A 196 -12.22 19.27 20.25
N THR A 197 -11.59 20.40 19.98
CA THR A 197 -11.71 21.61 20.83
C THR A 197 -12.45 22.74 20.14
N ASP A 198 -12.78 22.55 18.86
CA ASP A 198 -13.39 23.55 17.98
C ASP A 198 -12.59 24.88 17.93
N ARG A 199 -11.29 24.80 18.21
CA ARG A 199 -10.43 25.99 18.26
C ARG A 199 -10.06 26.42 16.83
N LEU A 200 -10.78 27.40 16.30
CA LEU A 200 -10.57 27.96 14.97
C LEU A 200 -9.48 29.05 14.95
N SER A 201 -8.68 29.07 13.88
CA SER A 201 -7.66 30.08 13.57
C SER A 201 -7.78 30.53 12.11
N PHE A 202 -7.81 31.84 11.89
CA PHE A 202 -7.75 32.43 10.55
C PHE A 202 -6.30 32.56 10.10
N LEU A 203 -6.00 32.19 8.86
CA LEU A 203 -4.63 32.14 8.33
C LEU A 203 -4.23 33.40 7.55
N GLY A 204 -5.20 34.26 7.21
CA GLY A 204 -4.99 35.50 6.46
C GLY A 204 -5.11 35.35 4.94
N THR A 205 -4.57 36.32 4.19
CA THR A 205 -4.46 36.33 2.72
C THR A 205 -3.10 36.88 2.31
N LEU A 206 -2.72 36.72 1.04
CA LEU A 206 -1.53 37.36 0.44
C LEU A 206 -1.79 38.83 0.03
N GLY A 207 -2.68 39.51 0.76
CA GLY A 207 -3.08 40.89 0.50
C GLY A 207 -4.30 41.07 -0.42
N GLY A 208 -4.82 39.98 -1.00
CA GLY A 208 -6.07 39.97 -1.75
C GLY A 208 -7.29 39.66 -0.87
N SER A 209 -8.44 39.47 -1.53
CA SER A 209 -9.73 39.31 -0.88
C SER A 209 -10.10 37.86 -0.57
N THR A 210 -9.32 36.85 -0.95
CA THR A 210 -9.67 35.43 -0.79
C THR A 210 -8.48 34.53 -0.44
N SER A 211 -8.72 33.48 0.33
CA SER A 211 -7.79 32.38 0.58
C SER A 211 -8.55 31.09 0.91
N LYS A 212 -8.00 29.93 0.57
CA LYS A 212 -8.49 28.61 1.01
C LYS A 212 -7.30 27.69 1.29
N ALA A 213 -7.35 26.95 2.40
CA ALA A 213 -6.38 25.92 2.71
C ALA A 213 -6.81 24.58 2.13
N THR A 214 -5.87 23.81 1.59
CA THR A 214 -6.10 22.53 0.92
C THR A 214 -5.34 21.37 1.55
N GLY A 215 -4.20 21.62 2.20
CA GLY A 215 -3.35 20.60 2.81
C GLY A 215 -2.78 21.06 4.15
N ILE A 216 -2.46 20.10 5.03
CA ILE A 216 -1.86 20.35 6.34
C ILE A 216 -1.01 19.15 6.77
N ASN A 217 0.21 19.41 7.23
CA ASN A 217 1.08 18.37 7.78
C ASN A 217 1.00 18.32 9.32
N ASP A 218 1.73 17.39 9.94
CA ASP A 218 1.70 17.16 11.38
C ASP A 218 2.46 18.19 12.19
N LEU A 219 3.40 18.91 11.56
CA LEU A 219 4.00 20.13 12.09
C LEU A 219 2.99 21.30 12.13
N GLY A 220 1.81 21.12 11.52
CA GLY A 220 0.74 22.10 11.48
C GLY A 220 1.02 23.26 10.53
N GLN A 221 1.93 23.07 9.57
CA GLN A 221 2.11 23.93 8.41
C GLN A 221 0.94 23.70 7.45
N VAL A 222 0.43 24.77 6.86
CA VAL A 222 -0.79 24.72 6.04
C VAL A 222 -0.51 25.28 4.66
N VAL A 223 -0.98 24.60 3.62
CA VAL A 223 -0.86 25.07 2.24
C VAL A 223 -2.23 25.29 1.60
N GLY A 224 -2.21 26.01 0.48
CA GLY A 224 -3.40 26.22 -0.34
C GLY A 224 -3.18 27.32 -1.33
N TYR A 225 -4.20 28.14 -1.55
CA TYR A 225 -4.11 29.29 -2.46
C TYR A 225 -4.75 30.55 -1.89
N SER A 226 -4.23 31.70 -2.30
CA SER A 226 -4.74 33.02 -1.92
C SER A 226 -4.62 34.01 -3.07
N SER A 227 -5.57 34.94 -3.16
CA SER A 227 -5.42 36.10 -4.02
C SER A 227 -4.42 37.08 -3.41
N THR A 228 -3.60 37.65 -4.27
CA THR A 228 -2.66 38.72 -3.95
C THR A 228 -3.31 40.10 -4.13
N SER A 229 -2.65 41.16 -3.68
CA SER A 229 -3.15 42.54 -3.80
C SER A 229 -3.36 43.02 -5.24
N ASN A 230 -2.69 42.40 -6.22
CA ASN A 230 -2.88 42.68 -7.64
C ASN A 230 -3.96 41.79 -8.31
N GLY A 231 -4.63 40.94 -7.55
CA GLY A 231 -5.69 40.05 -8.01
C GLY A 231 -5.24 38.67 -8.52
N ALA A 232 -3.93 38.40 -8.61
CA ALA A 232 -3.44 37.10 -9.07
C ALA A 232 -3.59 36.02 -7.98
N THR A 233 -3.87 34.78 -8.39
CA THR A 233 -3.90 33.62 -7.48
C THR A 233 -2.50 33.05 -7.27
N ARG A 234 -2.11 32.82 -6.02
CA ARG A 234 -0.82 32.22 -5.65
C ARG A 234 -1.02 31.07 -4.66
N GLY A 235 -0.19 30.04 -4.82
CA GLY A 235 0.01 29.03 -3.80
C GLY A 235 0.64 29.68 -2.56
N PHE A 236 0.26 29.23 -1.37
CA PHE A 236 0.88 29.71 -0.13
C PHE A 236 1.38 28.58 0.75
N LEU A 237 2.37 28.89 1.58
CA LEU A 237 2.76 28.13 2.77
C LEU A 237 2.53 29.00 4.00
N TRP A 238 1.69 28.55 4.92
CA TRP A 238 1.45 29.18 6.20
C TRP A 238 2.20 28.45 7.30
N THR A 239 2.93 29.20 8.11
CA THR A 239 3.58 28.71 9.34
C THR A 239 3.22 29.61 10.51
N VAL A 240 3.30 29.09 11.73
CA VAL A 240 3.04 29.90 12.93
C VAL A 240 4.02 31.06 13.08
N GLU A 241 5.27 30.86 12.66
CA GLU A 241 6.35 31.83 12.80
C GLU A 241 6.28 32.95 11.75
N HIS A 242 5.98 32.60 10.49
CA HIS A 242 6.08 33.53 9.37
C HIS A 242 4.72 33.95 8.77
N GLY A 243 3.61 33.39 9.25
CA GLY A 243 2.29 33.60 8.67
C GLY A 243 2.20 33.05 7.24
N MET A 244 1.30 33.64 6.43
CA MET A 244 1.08 33.23 5.04
C MET A 244 2.19 33.75 4.12
N GLN A 245 2.87 32.83 3.44
CA GLN A 245 4.00 33.12 2.57
C GLN A 245 3.69 32.70 1.13
N ASP A 246 4.00 33.55 0.16
CA ASP A 246 3.81 33.27 -1.26
C ASP A 246 4.81 32.21 -1.75
N LEU A 247 4.32 31.17 -2.44
CA LEU A 247 5.14 30.13 -3.09
C LEU A 247 5.61 30.51 -4.50
N GLY A 248 5.15 31.64 -5.02
CA GLY A 248 5.54 32.17 -6.32
C GLY A 248 5.03 31.35 -7.50
N VAL A 249 5.62 31.62 -8.67
CA VAL A 249 5.37 30.93 -9.94
C VAL A 249 6.69 30.76 -10.69
N LEU A 250 6.79 29.71 -11.49
CA LEU A 250 7.93 29.51 -12.41
C LEU A 250 7.89 30.52 -13.58
N PRO A 251 9.02 30.81 -14.24
CA PRO A 251 9.04 31.63 -15.46
C PRO A 251 8.05 31.11 -16.52
N GLY A 252 7.20 32.01 -17.05
CA GLY A 252 6.17 31.67 -18.05
C GLY A 252 4.81 31.27 -17.46
N PHE A 253 4.71 31.15 -16.14
CA PHE A 253 3.46 30.89 -15.42
C PHE A 253 2.89 32.16 -14.79
N ILE A 254 1.57 32.22 -14.66
CA ILE A 254 0.83 33.42 -14.21
C ILE A 254 0.07 33.21 -12.90
N GLU A 255 -0.24 31.96 -12.54
CA GLU A 255 -0.90 31.59 -11.28
C GLU A 255 -0.34 30.28 -10.73
N SER A 256 -0.43 30.11 -9.41
CA SER A 256 -0.10 28.87 -8.71
C SER A 256 -1.16 28.51 -7.68
N SER A 257 -1.25 27.22 -7.34
CA SER A 257 -2.04 26.68 -6.23
C SER A 257 -1.30 25.50 -5.65
N ALA A 258 -1.09 25.48 -4.34
CA ALA A 258 -0.71 24.27 -3.64
C ALA A 258 -1.96 23.40 -3.43
N SER A 259 -1.75 22.09 -3.40
CA SER A 259 -2.79 21.08 -3.20
C SER A 259 -2.55 20.34 -1.89
N ASP A 260 -1.33 19.85 -1.65
CA ASP A 260 -1.02 19.17 -0.40
C ASP A 260 0.46 19.36 0.05
N ILE A 261 0.76 19.00 1.31
CA ILE A 261 2.07 19.12 1.97
C ILE A 261 2.36 17.91 2.88
N ASN A 262 3.53 17.30 2.73
CA ASN A 262 3.97 16.21 3.61
C ASN A 262 4.75 16.68 4.85
N ASN A 263 5.10 15.74 5.74
CA ASN A 263 5.83 16.04 6.99
C ASN A 263 7.28 16.48 6.79
N SER A 264 7.83 16.30 5.60
CA SER A 264 9.15 16.82 5.21
C SER A 264 9.09 18.24 4.62
N GLY A 265 7.88 18.80 4.48
CA GLY A 265 7.68 20.14 3.94
C GLY A 265 7.71 20.19 2.41
N HIS A 266 7.66 19.04 1.73
CA HIS A 266 7.45 18.99 0.28
C HIS A 266 5.99 19.33 -0.02
N ILE A 267 5.76 20.17 -1.02
CA ILE A 267 4.44 20.68 -1.38
C ILE A 267 4.17 20.36 -2.84
N VAL A 268 2.99 19.84 -3.16
CA VAL A 268 2.58 19.61 -4.55
C VAL A 268 1.42 20.50 -4.95
N GLY A 269 1.21 20.66 -6.26
CA GLY A 269 0.04 21.37 -6.76
C GLY A 269 0.06 21.61 -8.26
N SER A 270 -0.39 22.80 -8.68
CA SER A 270 -0.40 23.18 -10.09
C SER A 270 -0.07 24.65 -10.32
N MET A 271 0.47 24.94 -11.50
CA MET A 271 0.65 26.30 -12.03
C MET A 271 -0.05 26.48 -13.38
N LEU A 272 -0.54 27.69 -13.65
CA LEU A 272 -1.20 28.07 -14.90
C LEU A 272 -0.22 28.76 -15.86
N THR A 273 -0.12 28.26 -17.09
CA THR A 273 0.71 28.83 -18.16
C THR A 273 0.06 30.07 -18.80
N GLY A 274 0.88 31.05 -19.20
CA GLY A 274 0.37 32.36 -19.64
C GLY A 274 -0.30 32.43 -21.03
N SER A 275 0.17 31.68 -22.04
CA SER A 275 -0.22 31.95 -23.43
C SER A 275 -1.46 31.20 -23.94
N ARG A 276 -1.91 30.14 -23.25
CA ARG A 276 -3.10 29.34 -23.62
C ARG A 276 -3.89 28.74 -22.44
N GLY A 277 -3.50 29.00 -21.18
CA GLY A 277 -4.28 28.60 -20.00
C GLY A 277 -4.20 27.12 -19.59
N SER A 278 -3.11 26.42 -19.92
CA SER A 278 -2.91 25.03 -19.49
C SER A 278 -2.29 24.96 -18.10
N ARG A 279 -2.77 24.03 -17.25
CA ARG A 279 -2.17 23.73 -15.95
C ARG A 279 -1.03 22.72 -16.08
N ARG A 280 -0.02 22.86 -15.23
CA ARG A 280 1.11 21.93 -15.10
C ARG A 280 1.27 21.53 -13.64
N ALA A 281 1.47 20.23 -13.41
CA ALA A 281 1.75 19.69 -12.08
C ALA A 281 3.13 20.17 -11.60
N VAL A 282 3.22 20.59 -10.34
CA VAL A 282 4.46 21.14 -9.77
C VAL A 282 4.73 20.60 -8.38
N LEU A 283 6.01 20.60 -8.00
CA LEU A 283 6.55 20.27 -6.69
C LEU A 283 7.38 21.46 -6.19
N TRP A 284 7.13 21.92 -4.97
CA TRP A 284 8.00 22.86 -4.24
C TRP A 284 8.75 22.12 -3.14
N ASP A 285 10.02 22.49 -2.94
CA ASP A 285 10.73 22.15 -1.70
C ASP A 285 10.34 23.09 -0.55
N GLY A 286 10.73 22.73 0.68
CA GLY A 286 10.49 23.54 1.87
C GLY A 286 11.08 24.96 1.81
N ASP A 287 12.02 25.21 0.89
CA ASP A 287 12.62 26.51 0.59
C ASP A 287 11.90 27.27 -0.54
N ARG A 288 10.77 26.75 -1.03
CA ARG A 288 9.86 27.35 -2.03
C ARG A 288 10.41 27.37 -3.44
N VAL A 289 11.38 26.51 -3.76
CA VAL A 289 11.85 26.31 -5.12
C VAL A 289 10.93 25.33 -5.83
N ALA A 290 10.17 25.86 -6.80
CA ALA A 290 9.26 25.08 -7.61
C ALA A 290 9.99 24.26 -8.69
N THR A 291 9.42 23.14 -9.09
CA THR A 291 9.83 22.36 -10.26
C THR A 291 8.59 21.86 -11.00
N ASP A 292 8.61 21.95 -12.33
CA ASP A 292 7.58 21.34 -13.17
C ASP A 292 7.78 19.82 -13.19
N LEU A 293 6.82 19.07 -12.66
CA LEU A 293 6.89 17.61 -12.57
C LEU A 293 6.97 16.95 -13.95
N ASN A 294 6.55 17.64 -15.00
CA ASN A 294 6.69 17.18 -16.38
C ASN A 294 8.15 17.04 -16.82
N THR A 295 9.10 17.66 -16.11
CA THR A 295 10.54 17.52 -16.41
C THR A 295 11.09 16.15 -16.02
N PHE A 296 10.37 15.38 -15.20
CA PHE A 296 10.71 14.00 -14.85
C PHE A 296 10.13 12.96 -15.81
N LEU A 297 9.30 13.37 -16.77
CA LEU A 297 8.75 12.44 -17.76
C LEU A 297 9.87 11.95 -18.70
N PRO A 298 9.92 10.63 -19.01
CA PRO A 298 10.82 10.11 -20.03
C PRO A 298 10.61 10.78 -21.40
N LEU A 299 11.67 10.89 -22.20
CA LEU A 299 11.60 11.49 -23.55
C LEU A 299 10.65 10.74 -24.48
N GLU A 300 10.59 9.41 -24.34
CA GLU A 300 9.66 8.54 -25.07
C GLU A 300 8.56 8.09 -24.11
N THR A 301 7.52 8.90 -24.01
CA THR A 301 6.37 8.66 -23.14
C THR A 301 5.07 8.90 -23.88
N ASP A 302 4.04 8.13 -23.54
CA ASP A 302 2.67 8.33 -24.02
C ASP A 302 1.94 9.45 -23.25
N TRP A 303 2.56 9.98 -22.19
CA TRP A 303 2.03 11.11 -21.44
C TRP A 303 2.24 12.40 -22.22
N ASP A 304 1.14 13.08 -22.57
CA ASP A 304 1.20 14.41 -23.19
C ASP A 304 1.74 15.43 -22.18
N TYR A 305 1.18 15.42 -20.97
CA TYR A 305 1.61 16.23 -19.83
C TYR A 305 0.87 15.89 -18.53
N LEU A 306 1.50 16.13 -17.39
CA LEU A 306 0.89 16.13 -16.05
C LEU A 306 0.32 17.51 -15.76
N SER A 307 -0.97 17.56 -15.41
CA SER A 307 -1.71 18.82 -15.30
C SER A 307 -1.84 19.32 -13.86
N VAL A 308 -2.03 18.42 -12.90
CA VAL A 308 -2.18 18.74 -11.48
C VAL A 308 -1.67 17.58 -10.63
N ALA A 309 -0.82 17.87 -9.66
CA ALA A 309 -0.56 16.97 -8.54
C ALA A 309 -1.55 17.30 -7.43
N ARG A 310 -2.21 16.28 -6.89
CA ARG A 310 -3.33 16.41 -5.96
C ARG A 310 -2.94 16.11 -4.53
N ASP A 311 -2.09 15.12 -4.34
CA ASP A 311 -1.71 14.62 -3.03
C ASP A 311 -0.30 14.03 -3.07
N LEU A 312 0.36 13.97 -1.92
CA LEU A 312 1.65 13.31 -1.76
C LEU A 312 1.74 12.64 -0.39
N ASN A 313 2.46 11.52 -0.31
CA ASN A 313 2.70 10.86 0.97
C ASN A 313 4.04 11.31 1.60
N ASP A 314 4.32 10.82 2.81
CA ASP A 314 5.53 11.20 3.55
C ASP A 314 6.82 10.66 2.92
N PHE A 315 6.71 9.66 2.03
CA PHE A 315 7.82 9.11 1.23
C PHE A 315 8.03 9.85 -0.09
N GLY A 316 7.24 10.89 -0.37
CA GLY A 316 7.38 11.70 -1.58
C GLY A 316 6.78 11.06 -2.84
N ALA A 317 5.98 10.00 -2.71
CA ALA A 317 5.12 9.54 -3.78
C ALA A 317 4.03 10.58 -4.05
N ILE A 318 3.77 10.88 -5.32
CA ILE A 318 2.86 11.96 -5.75
C ILE A 318 1.77 11.37 -6.61
N VAL A 319 0.52 11.76 -6.37
CA VAL A 319 -0.61 11.38 -7.23
C VAL A 319 -1.30 12.59 -7.84
N GLY A 320 -1.98 12.38 -8.96
CA GLY A 320 -2.71 13.47 -9.60
C GLY A 320 -3.37 13.08 -10.91
N MET A 321 -3.56 14.07 -11.77
CA MET A 321 -4.16 13.90 -13.10
C MET A 321 -3.30 14.53 -14.19
N GLY A 322 -3.13 13.79 -15.29
CA GLY A 322 -2.49 14.24 -16.51
C GLY A 322 -3.31 13.89 -17.75
N HIS A 323 -2.74 14.21 -18.91
CA HIS A 323 -3.23 13.79 -20.22
C HIS A 323 -2.26 12.77 -20.81
N LYS A 324 -2.80 11.64 -21.28
CA LYS A 324 -2.06 10.55 -21.91
C LYS A 324 -2.82 10.16 -23.18
N ASN A 325 -2.17 10.24 -24.34
CA ASN A 325 -2.80 10.02 -25.65
C ASN A 325 -4.12 10.79 -25.85
N GLY A 326 -4.19 12.03 -25.36
CA GLY A 326 -5.37 12.90 -25.45
C GLY A 326 -6.46 12.66 -24.40
N GLU A 327 -6.38 11.59 -23.61
CA GLU A 327 -7.34 11.27 -22.56
C GLU A 327 -6.84 11.66 -21.16
N GLN A 328 -7.76 11.95 -20.25
CA GLN A 328 -7.41 12.23 -18.85
C GLN A 328 -7.09 10.94 -18.12
N ARG A 329 -5.98 10.93 -17.38
CA ARG A 329 -5.52 9.76 -16.62
C ARG A 329 -4.99 10.16 -15.26
N GLY A 330 -5.33 9.34 -14.26
CA GLY A 330 -4.70 9.37 -12.96
C GLY A 330 -3.26 8.88 -13.08
N PHE A 331 -2.32 9.56 -12.41
CA PHE A 331 -0.93 9.11 -12.34
C PHE A 331 -0.49 8.89 -10.91
N VAL A 332 0.54 8.06 -10.76
CA VAL A 332 1.37 7.95 -9.55
C VAL A 332 2.81 8.16 -9.95
N MET A 333 3.52 9.05 -9.27
CA MET A 333 4.96 9.22 -9.41
C MET A 333 5.62 8.68 -8.13
N LEU A 334 6.48 7.68 -8.28
CA LEU A 334 7.27 7.12 -7.19
C LEU A 334 8.72 7.61 -7.32
N PRO A 335 9.34 8.14 -6.26
CA PRO A 335 10.77 8.47 -6.26
C PRO A 335 11.62 7.26 -6.71
N THR A 336 12.62 7.50 -7.56
CA THR A 336 13.50 6.43 -8.09
C THR A 336 14.97 6.60 -7.77
N ASP A 337 15.36 7.67 -7.08
CA ASP A 337 16.71 7.77 -6.56
C ASP A 337 16.89 6.67 -5.49
N ALA A 338 17.55 5.57 -5.88
CA ALA A 338 17.76 4.41 -5.01
C ALA A 338 18.60 4.76 -3.76
N PRO A 339 18.36 4.06 -2.63
CA PRO A 339 17.08 3.96 -1.96
C PRO A 339 17.16 4.73 -0.64
N SER A 340 16.10 5.45 -0.29
CA SER A 340 15.78 5.49 1.13
C SER A 340 15.47 4.05 1.53
N ASP A 341 16.26 3.52 2.46
CA ASP A 341 15.92 2.37 3.29
C ASP A 341 15.53 3.02 4.61
N THR A 342 14.25 3.40 4.68
CA THR A 342 13.75 4.38 5.64
C THR A 342 13.89 3.83 7.05
N ASP A 343 13.71 2.53 7.26
CA ASP A 343 13.94 1.82 8.52
C ASP A 343 15.31 1.22 8.73
N MET A 344 16.19 1.28 7.74
CA MET A 344 17.55 0.74 7.80
C MET A 344 17.55 -0.77 8.01
N ASP A 345 16.52 -1.45 7.51
CA ASP A 345 16.38 -2.90 7.62
C ASP A 345 17.04 -3.65 6.44
N GLY A 346 17.67 -2.93 5.53
CA GLY A 346 18.39 -3.48 4.38
C GLY A 346 17.50 -3.71 3.17
N ILE A 347 16.22 -3.34 3.23
CA ILE A 347 15.28 -3.38 2.12
C ILE A 347 15.01 -1.95 1.62
N PRO A 348 15.16 -1.67 0.32
CA PRO A 348 14.79 -0.37 -0.25
C PRO A 348 13.30 -0.02 -0.09
N ASP A 349 12.96 1.21 0.30
CA ASP A 349 11.56 1.70 0.35
C ASP A 349 10.82 1.46 -0.97
N ALA A 350 11.50 1.70 -2.08
CA ALA A 350 10.91 1.50 -3.40
C ALA A 350 10.58 0.02 -3.65
N TRP A 351 11.39 -0.89 -3.12
CA TRP A 351 11.10 -2.31 -3.16
C TRP A 351 9.95 -2.65 -2.22
N GLU A 352 9.98 -2.18 -0.96
CA GLU A 352 8.90 -2.38 0.00
C GLU A 352 7.53 -1.94 -0.56
N VAL A 353 7.43 -0.71 -1.09
CA VAL A 353 6.21 -0.21 -1.74
C VAL A 353 5.81 -1.09 -2.92
N SER A 354 6.77 -1.48 -3.75
CA SER A 354 6.49 -2.32 -4.92
C SER A 354 5.97 -3.71 -4.54
N ARG A 355 6.39 -4.24 -3.38
CA ARG A 355 6.06 -5.58 -2.87
C ARG A 355 4.94 -5.57 -1.83
N GLY A 356 4.41 -4.40 -1.48
CA GLY A 356 3.31 -4.28 -0.51
C GLY A 356 3.74 -4.38 0.96
N LEU A 357 5.04 -4.31 1.24
CA LEU A 357 5.59 -4.13 2.58
C LEU A 357 5.38 -2.70 3.07
N THR A 358 5.61 -2.49 4.37
CA THR A 358 5.34 -1.21 5.00
C THR A 358 6.62 -0.42 5.21
N VAL A 359 6.85 0.55 4.33
CA VAL A 359 7.99 1.45 4.46
C VAL A 359 8.10 2.03 5.87
N GLY A 360 9.29 1.88 6.44
CA GLY A 360 9.65 2.45 7.73
C GLY A 360 9.34 1.56 8.94
N VAL A 361 8.93 0.32 8.71
CA VAL A 361 8.83 -0.75 9.71
C VAL A 361 9.94 -1.77 9.42
N ASP A 362 10.87 -1.96 10.36
CA ASP A 362 11.86 -3.05 10.29
C ASP A 362 11.12 -4.40 10.35
N ASP A 363 10.74 -4.87 9.17
CA ASP A 363 10.03 -6.11 8.90
C ASP A 363 10.85 -7.07 8.03
N ALA A 364 12.07 -6.68 7.63
CA ALA A 364 13.03 -7.49 6.89
C ALA A 364 13.23 -8.93 7.40
N GLY A 365 13.00 -9.19 8.69
CA GLY A 365 13.12 -10.52 9.30
C GLY A 365 11.81 -11.32 9.39
N LEU A 366 10.70 -10.79 8.89
CA LEU A 366 9.42 -11.50 8.81
C LEU A 366 9.36 -12.40 7.57
N ASP A 367 8.49 -13.40 7.64
CA ASP A 367 8.19 -14.39 6.60
C ASP A 367 6.65 -14.46 6.49
N PRO A 368 6.02 -13.58 5.69
CA PRO A 368 4.57 -13.40 5.71
C PRO A 368 3.77 -14.53 5.05
N ASP A 369 4.33 -15.23 4.06
CA ASP A 369 3.71 -16.37 3.38
C ASP A 369 4.15 -17.73 3.93
N SER A 370 5.13 -17.75 4.84
CA SER A 370 5.58 -18.92 5.59
C SER A 370 6.21 -20.00 4.71
N ASP A 371 6.92 -19.58 3.66
CA ASP A 371 7.63 -20.45 2.73
C ASP A 371 9.08 -20.76 3.18
N GLY A 372 9.59 -20.01 4.17
CA GLY A 372 10.91 -20.14 4.74
C GLY A 372 11.92 -19.07 4.32
N LEU A 373 11.55 -18.11 3.47
CA LEU A 373 12.34 -16.92 3.16
C LEU A 373 11.85 -15.73 3.99
N THR A 374 12.79 -14.93 4.50
CA THR A 374 12.43 -13.63 5.08
C THR A 374 12.24 -12.58 3.99
N ASN A 375 11.51 -11.49 4.25
CA ASN A 375 11.38 -10.32 3.36
C ASN A 375 12.74 -9.90 2.77
N ARG A 376 13.81 -9.96 3.55
CA ARG A 376 15.17 -9.64 3.08
C ARG A 376 15.76 -10.70 2.17
N ASP A 377 15.54 -11.97 2.47
CA ASP A 377 16.00 -13.07 1.61
C ASP A 377 15.28 -13.03 0.26
N GLU A 378 13.99 -12.70 0.26
CA GLU A 378 13.21 -12.53 -0.97
C GLU A 378 13.65 -11.30 -1.77
N PHE A 379 13.99 -10.21 -1.09
CA PHE A 379 14.63 -9.07 -1.76
C PHE A 379 15.92 -9.48 -2.47
N ALA A 380 16.73 -10.35 -1.85
CA ALA A 380 17.97 -10.85 -2.43
C ALA A 380 17.72 -11.87 -3.56
N ALA A 381 16.68 -12.70 -3.44
CA ALA A 381 16.32 -13.73 -4.41
C ALA A 381 15.51 -13.18 -5.61
N GLY A 382 14.83 -12.04 -5.44
CA GLY A 382 13.94 -11.47 -6.44
C GLY A 382 12.50 -12.01 -6.40
N THR A 383 12.16 -12.79 -5.39
CA THR A 383 10.84 -13.42 -5.14
C THR A 383 9.86 -12.46 -4.46
N MET A 384 8.72 -12.94 -3.96
CA MET A 384 7.56 -12.12 -3.55
C MET A 384 7.09 -12.34 -2.09
N PRO A 385 7.15 -11.31 -1.19
CA PRO A 385 6.83 -11.42 0.25
C PRO A 385 5.49 -11.93 0.72
N PHE A 386 4.56 -12.17 -0.20
CA PHE A 386 3.22 -12.63 0.13
C PHE A 386 2.77 -13.73 -0.84
N ASP A 387 3.70 -14.33 -1.58
CA ASP A 387 3.46 -15.32 -2.62
C ASP A 387 4.63 -16.32 -2.66
N GLY A 388 4.52 -17.37 -1.84
CA GLY A 388 5.61 -18.32 -1.62
C GLY A 388 5.85 -19.34 -2.74
N ASP A 389 5.34 -19.10 -3.96
CA ASP A 389 5.59 -19.87 -5.20
C ASP A 389 5.57 -18.88 -6.38
N THR A 390 6.64 -18.11 -6.50
CA THR A 390 6.75 -16.95 -7.40
C THR A 390 6.56 -17.35 -8.86
N ASP A 391 7.01 -18.54 -9.26
CA ASP A 391 6.94 -19.01 -10.64
C ASP A 391 5.75 -19.95 -10.95
N ASN A 392 4.97 -20.29 -9.92
CA ASN A 392 3.77 -21.11 -9.96
C ASN A 392 4.01 -22.54 -10.46
N ASP A 393 5.13 -23.16 -10.07
CA ASP A 393 5.46 -24.53 -10.41
C ASP A 393 5.12 -25.60 -9.36
N SER A 394 4.48 -25.16 -8.27
CA SER A 394 4.05 -25.96 -7.11
C SER A 394 5.17 -26.35 -6.14
N MET A 395 6.35 -25.76 -6.27
CA MET A 395 7.42 -25.82 -5.27
C MET A 395 7.55 -24.44 -4.58
N PRO A 396 7.71 -24.38 -3.25
CA PRO A 396 7.87 -23.09 -2.59
C PRO A 396 9.25 -22.46 -2.81
N ASP A 397 9.30 -21.13 -2.95
CA ASP A 397 10.55 -20.40 -3.24
C ASP A 397 11.63 -20.71 -2.18
N GLY A 398 11.25 -20.73 -0.90
CA GLY A 398 12.14 -21.09 0.21
C GLY A 398 12.67 -22.52 0.16
N TRP A 399 11.90 -23.48 -0.36
CA TRP A 399 12.38 -24.85 -0.55
C TRP A 399 13.37 -24.93 -1.72
N GLU A 400 13.05 -24.27 -2.84
CA GLU A 400 13.92 -24.24 -4.01
C GLU A 400 15.28 -23.62 -3.69
N MET A 401 15.27 -22.46 -3.03
CA MET A 401 16.47 -21.76 -2.59
C MET A 401 17.33 -22.60 -1.64
N LEU A 402 16.70 -23.34 -0.71
CA LEU A 402 17.42 -24.23 0.21
C LEU A 402 18.12 -25.39 -0.53
N ASN A 403 17.53 -25.86 -1.63
CA ASN A 403 18.02 -26.98 -2.44
C ASN A 403 18.80 -26.53 -3.69
N SER A 404 19.26 -25.27 -3.73
CA SER A 404 20.07 -24.71 -4.82
C SER A 404 19.38 -24.73 -6.19
N LEU A 405 18.05 -24.60 -6.21
CA LEU A 405 17.23 -24.40 -7.40
C LEU A 405 16.93 -22.90 -7.61
N ASP A 406 16.30 -22.55 -8.74
CA ASP A 406 15.97 -21.17 -9.13
C ASP A 406 14.45 -20.92 -9.04
N ALA A 407 14.03 -20.23 -7.97
CA ALA A 407 12.63 -19.93 -7.67
C ALA A 407 11.93 -18.95 -8.63
N LEU A 408 12.63 -18.49 -9.66
CA LEU A 408 12.06 -17.60 -10.69
C LEU A 408 11.74 -18.33 -12.00
N THR A 409 11.99 -19.64 -12.06
CA THR A 409 11.85 -20.43 -13.28
C THR A 409 11.33 -21.83 -13.02
N ASN A 410 10.17 -22.14 -13.63
CA ASN A 410 9.52 -23.43 -13.45
C ASN A 410 10.48 -24.58 -13.81
N SER A 411 10.97 -25.24 -12.77
CA SER A 411 11.95 -26.32 -12.81
C SER A 411 11.40 -27.63 -12.25
N SER A 412 10.11 -27.67 -11.89
CA SER A 412 9.36 -28.82 -11.36
C SER A 412 9.61 -30.16 -12.08
N GLY A 413 9.88 -30.14 -13.39
CA GLY A 413 10.13 -31.31 -14.22
C GLY A 413 11.60 -31.66 -14.48
N ASP A 414 12.53 -30.88 -13.96
CA ASP A 414 13.97 -31.13 -14.08
C ASP A 414 14.40 -32.22 -13.09
N ASP A 415 15.53 -32.87 -13.41
CA ASP A 415 16.17 -33.97 -12.67
C ASP A 415 17.68 -33.68 -12.64
N PRO A 416 18.14 -32.81 -11.71
CA PRO A 416 19.51 -32.28 -11.72
C PRO A 416 20.58 -33.33 -11.40
N ASP A 417 20.24 -34.34 -10.59
CA ASP A 417 21.15 -35.39 -10.16
C ASP A 417 21.10 -36.66 -11.02
N GLY A 418 20.05 -36.82 -11.84
CA GLY A 418 19.90 -37.87 -12.84
C GLY A 418 19.41 -39.21 -12.28
N ASP A 419 18.76 -39.20 -11.11
CA ASP A 419 18.26 -40.41 -10.46
C ASP A 419 16.86 -40.84 -10.94
N GLY A 420 16.21 -39.98 -11.72
CA GLY A 420 14.93 -40.21 -12.36
C GLY A 420 13.71 -39.73 -11.57
N ALA A 421 13.86 -39.08 -10.42
CA ALA A 421 12.82 -38.23 -9.83
C ALA A 421 12.92 -36.81 -10.38
N THR A 422 11.77 -36.13 -10.51
CA THR A 422 11.79 -34.69 -10.80
C THR A 422 11.83 -33.88 -9.51
N ASN A 423 12.31 -32.63 -9.58
CA ASN A 423 12.33 -31.69 -8.43
C ASN A 423 10.99 -31.68 -7.66
N LEU A 424 9.85 -31.67 -8.36
CA LEU A 424 8.53 -31.68 -7.74
C LEU A 424 8.22 -32.99 -7.00
N GLU A 425 8.63 -34.13 -7.55
CA GLU A 425 8.51 -35.42 -6.85
C GLU A 425 9.37 -35.41 -5.59
N GLU A 426 10.59 -34.86 -5.68
CA GLU A 426 11.51 -34.77 -4.55
C GLU A 426 10.99 -33.85 -3.45
N TYR A 427 10.46 -32.68 -3.80
CA TYR A 427 9.76 -31.81 -2.86
C TYR A 427 8.60 -32.56 -2.18
N THR A 428 7.77 -33.26 -2.97
CA THR A 428 6.60 -34.00 -2.48
C THR A 428 6.98 -35.11 -1.48
N TYR A 429 8.12 -35.76 -1.69
CA TYR A 429 8.57 -36.87 -0.84
C TYR A 429 9.64 -36.49 0.20
N GLY A 430 10.12 -35.24 0.20
CA GLY A 430 11.16 -34.76 1.10
C GLY A 430 12.54 -35.33 0.79
N LEU A 431 12.88 -35.47 -0.49
CA LEU A 431 14.19 -35.90 -1.02
C LEU A 431 15.07 -34.68 -1.34
N ASP A 432 16.33 -34.92 -1.74
CA ASP A 432 17.33 -33.88 -2.04
C ASP A 432 17.63 -33.87 -3.56
N PRO A 433 17.19 -32.83 -4.32
CA PRO A 433 17.32 -32.74 -5.79
C PRO A 433 18.74 -32.63 -6.33
N GLN A 434 19.74 -32.69 -5.44
CA GLN A 434 21.15 -32.63 -5.78
C GLN A 434 21.88 -33.95 -5.46
N LEU A 435 21.16 -35.00 -5.05
CA LEU A 435 21.75 -36.23 -4.55
C LEU A 435 21.17 -37.47 -5.24
N ASP A 436 21.92 -38.01 -6.21
CA ASP A 436 21.57 -39.29 -6.85
C ASP A 436 21.44 -40.42 -5.83
N GLU A 437 20.19 -40.74 -5.48
CA GLU A 437 19.81 -41.77 -4.53
C GLU A 437 19.59 -43.13 -5.20
N GLY A 438 19.76 -43.13 -6.53
CA GLY A 438 19.70 -44.26 -7.46
C GLY A 438 18.29 -44.50 -7.96
N GLN A 439 18.14 -44.72 -9.29
CA GLN A 439 16.90 -45.09 -10.01
C GLN A 439 15.71 -45.38 -9.11
N LEU A 440 14.83 -44.39 -8.90
CA LEU A 440 13.64 -44.52 -8.07
C LEU A 440 12.76 -45.71 -8.49
N GLN A 441 12.98 -46.86 -7.86
CA GLN A 441 11.92 -47.84 -7.57
C GLN A 441 11.19 -47.51 -6.27
N ILE A 442 11.50 -46.37 -5.64
CA ILE A 442 10.86 -45.88 -4.40
C ILE A 442 9.40 -45.54 -4.66
N LEU A 443 9.09 -44.83 -5.75
CA LEU A 443 7.71 -44.54 -6.19
C LEU A 443 6.86 -45.79 -6.39
N THR A 444 7.46 -46.89 -6.89
CA THR A 444 6.76 -48.18 -7.04
C THR A 444 6.59 -48.95 -5.72
N LEU A 445 7.45 -48.71 -4.72
CA LEU A 445 7.33 -49.26 -3.37
C LEU A 445 6.30 -48.50 -2.52
N LEU A 446 6.17 -47.18 -2.70
CA LEU A 446 5.30 -46.30 -1.92
C LEU A 446 3.86 -46.20 -2.46
N GLN A 447 3.60 -46.54 -3.73
CA GLN A 447 2.25 -46.53 -4.35
C GLN A 447 1.17 -47.37 -3.62
N GLY A 448 1.56 -48.27 -2.72
CA GLY A 448 0.66 -49.05 -1.87
C GLY A 448 0.47 -48.54 -0.44
N TRP A 449 1.19 -47.48 -0.04
CA TRP A 449 1.26 -47.01 1.34
C TRP A 449 0.55 -45.66 1.46
N ASN A 450 -0.47 -45.61 2.32
CA ASN A 450 -1.22 -44.38 2.60
C ASN A 450 -0.41 -43.53 3.61
N LEU A 451 0.63 -42.87 3.11
CA LEU A 451 1.58 -42.10 3.91
C LEU A 451 1.06 -40.67 4.09
N ILE A 452 0.29 -40.46 5.15
CA ILE A 452 -0.13 -39.12 5.57
C ILE A 452 0.87 -38.64 6.62
N GLY A 453 1.66 -37.61 6.30
CA GLY A 453 2.59 -36.96 7.25
C GLY A 453 3.91 -37.69 7.52
N ALA A 454 4.33 -38.61 6.65
CA ALA A 454 5.60 -39.32 6.81
C ALA A 454 6.77 -38.49 6.26
N LYS A 455 7.87 -38.40 7.02
CA LYS A 455 9.14 -37.85 6.53
C LYS A 455 10.02 -38.99 6.02
N VAL A 456 10.46 -38.90 4.76
CA VAL A 456 11.45 -39.80 4.19
C VAL A 456 12.83 -39.22 4.50
N THR A 457 13.79 -40.05 4.93
CA THR A 457 15.18 -39.62 5.08
C THR A 457 16.09 -40.68 4.50
N CYS A 458 16.91 -40.30 3.53
CA CYS A 458 17.87 -41.18 2.89
C CYS A 458 19.24 -41.07 3.59
N LEU A 459 19.79 -42.19 4.06
CA LEU A 459 21.10 -42.25 4.73
C LEU A 459 22.04 -43.21 3.98
N ARG A 460 23.34 -42.89 3.95
CA ARG A 460 24.35 -43.85 3.47
C ARG A 460 24.43 -45.07 4.42
N PRO A 461 24.39 -46.31 3.92
CA PRO A 461 24.46 -47.50 4.77
C PRO A 461 25.83 -47.64 5.43
N ALA A 462 25.85 -48.18 6.65
CA ALA A 462 27.04 -48.85 7.16
C ALA A 462 27.37 -50.06 6.25
N ALA A 463 28.65 -50.43 6.12
CA ALA A 463 29.11 -51.52 5.26
C ALA A 463 28.48 -52.91 5.55
N SER A 464 27.70 -53.02 6.64
CA SER A 464 26.98 -54.21 7.11
C SER A 464 25.48 -54.24 6.76
N ALA A 465 24.95 -53.27 5.99
CA ALA A 465 23.55 -53.30 5.55
C ALA A 465 23.27 -54.43 4.54
N ILE A 466 22.17 -55.16 4.74
CA ILE A 466 21.73 -56.24 3.82
C ILE A 466 20.68 -55.65 2.86
N PRO A 467 20.95 -55.55 1.55
CA PRO A 467 20.02 -54.99 0.58
C PRO A 467 18.68 -55.74 0.52
N GLY A 468 17.57 -55.03 0.36
CA GLY A 468 16.23 -55.55 0.11
C GLY A 468 15.42 -55.97 1.35
N ARG A 469 15.75 -55.48 2.55
CA ARG A 469 15.03 -55.83 3.80
C ARG A 469 14.27 -54.65 4.39
N ILE A 470 13.08 -54.97 4.92
CA ILE A 470 12.20 -54.06 5.67
C ILE A 470 12.35 -54.32 7.17
N TRP A 471 12.61 -53.28 7.95
CA TRP A 471 12.73 -53.35 9.42
C TRP A 471 11.72 -52.42 10.10
N GLY A 472 11.17 -52.86 11.23
CA GLY A 472 10.32 -52.06 12.13
C GLY A 472 10.99 -51.83 13.49
N TRP A 473 10.54 -50.83 14.24
CA TRP A 473 10.99 -50.54 15.62
C TRP A 473 9.79 -50.49 16.57
N ASP A 474 9.86 -51.22 17.69
CA ASP A 474 8.75 -51.35 18.65
C ASP A 474 8.89 -50.48 19.92
N GLY A 475 9.90 -49.60 19.96
CA GLY A 475 10.27 -48.82 21.14
C GLY A 475 11.37 -49.42 22.00
N SER A 476 11.80 -50.67 21.73
CA SER A 476 12.83 -51.38 22.49
C SER A 476 13.87 -52.13 21.63
N ALA A 477 13.47 -52.61 20.44
CA ALA A 477 14.37 -53.28 19.50
C ALA A 477 13.90 -53.11 18.04
N TYR A 478 14.84 -53.27 17.09
CA TYR A 478 14.49 -53.43 15.68
C TYR A 478 14.08 -54.88 15.41
N PHE A 479 13.07 -55.07 14.57
CA PHE A 479 12.62 -56.39 14.11
C PHE A 479 12.50 -56.41 12.59
N ALA A 480 12.92 -57.50 11.96
CA ALA A 480 12.64 -57.75 10.55
C ALA A 480 11.27 -58.43 10.38
N ALA A 481 10.58 -58.16 9.28
CA ALA A 481 9.30 -58.80 8.96
C ALA A 481 9.38 -60.35 8.87
N ASP A 482 10.59 -60.91 8.73
CA ASP A 482 10.88 -62.35 8.67
C ASP A 482 11.37 -62.95 10.01
N GLY A 483 11.46 -62.15 11.09
CA GLY A 483 11.90 -62.59 12.41
C GLY A 483 13.42 -62.66 12.62
N ALA A 484 14.23 -62.15 11.69
CA ALA A 484 15.68 -62.05 11.86
C ALA A 484 16.08 -60.92 12.81
N ALA A 485 17.08 -61.18 13.67
CA ALA A 485 17.66 -60.16 14.55
C ALA A 485 18.62 -59.22 13.79
N PRO A 486 18.65 -57.91 14.10
CA PRO A 486 19.62 -56.99 13.52
C PRO A 486 21.05 -57.35 13.93
N ALA A 487 22.03 -56.99 13.10
CA ALA A 487 23.43 -57.11 13.47
C ALA A 487 23.76 -56.16 14.64
N ALA A 488 24.66 -56.59 15.54
CA ALA A 488 24.93 -55.93 16.83
C ALA A 488 25.53 -54.50 16.72
N ASP A 489 25.85 -54.05 15.52
CA ASP A 489 26.50 -52.80 15.16
C ASP A 489 25.58 -51.78 14.46
N TRP A 490 24.28 -52.08 14.31
CA TRP A 490 23.31 -51.15 13.73
C TRP A 490 23.06 -49.94 14.67
N HIS A 491 23.67 -48.81 14.35
CA HIS A 491 23.41 -47.52 14.95
C HIS A 491 22.93 -46.53 13.88
N ILE A 492 21.66 -46.14 13.94
CA ILE A 492 21.19 -44.95 13.22
C ILE A 492 21.73 -43.72 13.99
N PRO A 493 22.43 -42.77 13.36
CA PRO A 493 22.86 -41.54 14.02
C PRO A 493 21.63 -40.69 14.34
N GLY A 494 21.16 -40.72 15.59
CA GLY A 494 20.02 -39.91 16.03
C GLY A 494 19.37 -40.42 17.31
N LYS A 495 18.86 -39.49 18.12
CA LYS A 495 18.10 -39.81 19.33
C LYS A 495 16.66 -40.09 18.93
N LEU A 496 16.30 -41.36 18.79
CA LEU A 496 14.91 -41.80 18.53
C LEU A 496 13.95 -41.15 19.53
N ILE A 497 12.88 -40.54 19.02
CA ILE A 497 11.84 -39.93 19.84
C ILE A 497 10.89 -41.05 20.29
N SER A 498 10.67 -41.15 21.60
CA SER A 498 9.74 -42.14 22.18
C SER A 498 8.32 -41.92 21.64
N GLY A 499 7.73 -42.92 20.99
CA GLY A 499 6.30 -42.92 20.61
C GLY A 499 5.98 -43.01 19.12
N HIS A 500 6.99 -43.03 18.24
CA HIS A 500 6.84 -43.09 16.78
C HIS A 500 7.24 -44.45 16.19
N GLY A 501 6.57 -44.88 15.12
CA GLY A 501 6.91 -46.09 14.37
C GLY A 501 7.82 -45.75 13.18
N TYR A 502 8.87 -46.53 12.95
CA TYR A 502 9.79 -46.33 11.83
C TYR A 502 9.80 -47.55 10.91
N TRP A 503 9.81 -47.30 9.59
CA TRP A 503 10.06 -48.35 8.59
C TRP A 503 11.39 -48.06 7.89
N LEU A 504 12.29 -49.04 7.85
CA LEU A 504 13.60 -48.92 7.21
C LEU A 504 13.66 -49.82 5.98
N TYR A 505 14.02 -49.26 4.83
CA TYR A 505 14.33 -50.02 3.61
C TYR A 505 15.77 -49.76 3.19
N SER A 506 16.63 -50.79 3.17
CA SER A 506 18.02 -50.64 2.72
C SER A 506 18.24 -51.24 1.33
N THR A 507 18.87 -50.49 0.43
CA THR A 507 19.51 -50.99 -0.79
C THR A 507 21.00 -51.30 -0.52
N ALA A 508 21.77 -51.59 -1.57
CA ALA A 508 23.23 -51.70 -1.46
C ALA A 508 23.95 -50.35 -1.26
N ALA A 509 23.28 -49.23 -1.56
CA ALA A 509 23.87 -47.89 -1.57
C ALA A 509 23.17 -46.90 -0.62
N THR A 510 21.95 -47.20 -0.16
CA THR A 510 21.09 -46.25 0.56
C THR A 510 20.22 -46.95 1.61
N VAL A 511 19.89 -46.25 2.68
CA VAL A 511 18.92 -46.65 3.71
C VAL A 511 17.83 -45.58 3.77
N ILE A 512 16.60 -45.96 3.43
CA ILE A 512 15.42 -45.11 3.53
C ILE A 512 14.82 -45.32 4.91
N VAL A 513 14.70 -44.24 5.68
CA VAL A 513 13.97 -44.18 6.94
C VAL A 513 12.63 -43.51 6.68
N LEU A 514 11.54 -44.18 7.02
CA LEU A 514 10.19 -43.62 7.05
C LEU A 514 9.82 -43.37 8.52
N GLU A 515 9.66 -42.12 8.90
CA GLU A 515 9.08 -41.76 10.20
C GLU A 515 7.56 -41.65 10.07
N ALA A 516 6.81 -42.52 10.75
CA ALA A 516 5.35 -42.42 10.80
C ALA A 516 4.91 -41.58 12.01
N SER A 517 4.28 -40.43 11.76
CA SER A 517 3.41 -39.79 12.76
C SER A 517 2.12 -40.61 12.90
N GLN A 518 1.60 -40.75 14.12
CA GLN A 518 0.33 -41.44 14.39
C GLN A 518 -0.85 -40.88 13.62
#